data_AF-A0A2V8Q4R9-F1
#
_entry.id   AF-A0A2V8Q4R9-F1
#
_cell.length_a   1.000
_cell.length_b   1.000
_cell.length_c   1.000
_cell.angle_alpha   90.00
_cell.angle_beta   90.00
_cell.angle_gamma   90.00
#
_symmetry.space_group_name_H-M   'P 1'
#
loop_
_entity.id
_entity.type
_entity.pdbx_description
1 polymer ?
#
loop_
_entity_poly.entity_id
_entity_poly.type
_entity_poly.pdbx_seq_one_letter_code
_entity_poly.pdbx_strand_id
1 'polypeptide(L)' 'PTTQTRIDLGFALGDMKPTGKLIDTGGFAKKDRITHRIPITSLAEIDDEVKHWLKVAYDRDTK' A
#
# COMPACT_ATOMS: atom_id res chain seq x y z
N PRO A 1 20.23 5.54 8.28
CA PRO A 1 19.16 5.53 7.25
C PRO A 1 17.86 4.97 7.84
N THR A 2 16.75 5.72 7.74
CA THR A 2 15.46 5.39 8.38
C THR A 2 14.75 4.18 7.75
N THR A 3 15.26 3.63 6.65
CA THR A 3 14.73 2.47 5.92
C THR A 3 15.61 1.23 5.99
N GLN A 4 16.64 1.20 6.84
CA GLN A 4 17.57 0.07 6.87
C GLN A 4 16.91 -1.24 7.34
N THR A 5 15.80 -1.16 8.08
CA THR A 5 15.07 -2.30 8.66
C THR A 5 13.60 -2.40 8.22
N ARG A 6 13.16 -1.56 7.28
CA ARG A 6 11.76 -1.53 6.83
C ARG A 6 11.63 -1.38 5.33
N ILE A 7 10.61 -2.02 4.76
CA ILE A 7 10.21 -1.89 3.37
C ILE A 7 8.86 -1.19 3.31
N ASP A 8 8.72 -0.21 2.44
CA ASP A 8 7.41 0.40 2.16
C ASP A 8 6.76 -0.37 0.99
N LEU A 9 5.68 -1.09 1.28
CA LEU A 9 4.88 -1.76 0.25
C LEU A 9 3.85 -0.77 -0.30
N GLY A 10 4.06 -0.30 -1.54
CA GLY A 10 3.19 0.65 -2.22
C GLY A 10 2.05 -0.01 -2.99
N PHE A 11 0.87 0.61 -3.00
CA PHE A 11 -0.35 0.11 -3.64
C PHE A 11 -0.98 1.13 -4.59
N ALA A 12 -1.48 0.62 -5.72
CA ALA A 12 -2.24 1.36 -6.73
C ALA A 12 -3.75 1.26 -6.47
N LEU A 13 -4.23 1.96 -5.44
CA LEU A 13 -5.63 1.92 -4.99
C LEU A 13 -6.46 3.10 -5.53
N GLY A 14 -5.83 4.12 -6.11
CA GLY A 14 -6.54 5.25 -6.70
C GLY A 14 -7.15 6.16 -5.63
N ASP A 15 -8.44 6.46 -5.78
CA ASP A 15 -9.24 7.37 -4.96
C ASP A 15 -9.80 6.73 -3.67
N MET A 16 -9.45 5.48 -3.38
CA MET A 16 -9.90 4.81 -2.17
C MET A 16 -9.41 5.53 -0.93
N LYS A 17 -10.27 5.58 0.10
CA LYS A 17 -9.89 6.17 1.39
C LYS A 17 -8.97 5.19 2.13
N PRO A 18 -7.86 5.66 2.72
CA PRO A 18 -7.03 4.83 3.57
C PRO A 18 -7.84 4.31 4.77
N THR A 19 -7.72 3.02 5.05
CA THR A 19 -8.30 2.36 6.22
C THR A 19 -7.29 1.41 6.84
N GLY A 20 -7.39 1.18 8.15
CA GLY A 20 -6.51 0.26 8.85
C GLY A 20 -5.04 0.68 8.76
N LYS A 21 -4.20 -0.17 8.18
CA LYS A 21 -2.75 0.03 8.03
C LYS A 21 -2.36 0.84 6.79
N LEU A 22 -3.30 1.15 5.90
CA LEU A 22 -3.01 1.94 4.70
C LEU A 22 -2.68 3.39 5.08
N ILE A 23 -1.54 3.86 4.61
CA ILE A 23 -1.11 5.25 4.69
C ILE A 23 -1.29 5.88 3.31
N ASP A 24 -2.06 6.97 3.22
CA ASP A 24 -2.15 7.78 2.01
C ASP A 24 -0.81 8.46 1.72
N THR A 25 -0.30 8.29 0.51
CA THR A 25 0.95 8.91 0.04
C THR A 25 0.73 10.30 -0.54
N GLY A 26 -0.52 10.72 -0.69
CA GLY A 26 -0.94 11.85 -1.52
C GLY A 26 -0.80 11.59 -3.02
N GLY A 27 -0.47 10.35 -3.41
CA GLY A 27 -0.20 9.99 -4.80
C GLY A 27 -1.40 10.21 -5.70
N PHE A 28 -2.62 9.96 -5.20
CA PHE A 28 -3.83 10.18 -6.00
C PHE A 28 -3.99 11.65 -6.43
N ALA A 29 -3.81 12.59 -5.51
CA ALA A 29 -3.87 14.02 -5.81
C ALA A 29 -2.75 14.47 -6.77
N LYS A 30 -1.60 13.81 -6.73
CA LYS A 30 -0.45 14.07 -7.60
C LYS A 30 -0.49 13.33 -8.94
N LYS A 31 -1.53 12.52 -9.19
CA LYS A 31 -1.65 11.61 -10.34
C LYS A 31 -0.54 10.56 -10.42
N ASP A 32 0.01 10.17 -9.27
CA ASP A 32 0.96 9.07 -9.15
C ASP A 32 0.25 7.71 -9.10
N ARG A 33 0.92 6.66 -9.57
CA ARG A 33 0.41 5.28 -9.50
C ARG A 33 0.38 4.75 -8.08
N ILE A 34 1.36 5.09 -7.24
CA ILE A 34 1.41 4.64 -5.84
C ILE A 34 0.65 5.64 -4.98
N THR A 35 -0.58 5.28 -4.67
CA THR A 35 -1.53 6.12 -3.90
C THR A 35 -1.51 5.83 -2.40
N HIS A 36 -1.14 4.61 -2.02
CA HIS A 36 -1.14 4.16 -0.64
C HIS A 36 0.13 3.36 -0.37
N ARG A 37 0.51 3.26 0.89
CA ARG A 37 1.59 2.36 1.33
C ARG A 37 1.30 1.73 2.68
N ILE A 38 1.90 0.57 2.90
CA ILE A 38 1.99 -0.07 4.21
C ILE A 38 3.49 -0.28 4.52
N PRO A 39 4.03 0.29 5.60
CA PRO A 39 5.38 0.00 6.04
C PRO A 39 5.43 -1.40 6.67
N ILE A 40 6.39 -2.21 6.26
CA ILE A 40 6.60 -3.58 6.74
C ILE A 40 7.99 -3.67 7.38
N THR A 41 8.04 -4.04 8.65
CA THR A 41 9.28 -4.20 9.43
C THR A 41 9.60 -5.65 9.75
N SER A 42 8.61 -6.55 9.67
CA SER A 42 8.77 -7.97 9.96
C SER A 42 7.79 -8.84 9.16
N LEU A 43 8.09 -10.14 9.05
CA LEU A 43 7.24 -11.08 8.32
C LEU A 43 5.84 -11.24 8.94
N ALA A 44 5.72 -11.03 10.25
CA ALA A 44 4.44 -11.15 10.96
C ALA A 44 3.44 -10.04 10.56
N GLU A 45 3.91 -8.93 9.99
CA GLU A 45 3.06 -7.82 9.53
C GLU A 45 2.40 -8.12 8.17
N ILE A 46 2.83 -9.16 7.45
CA ILE A 46 2.20 -9.63 6.20
C ILE A 46 0.97 -10.48 6.54
N ASP A 47 -0.01 -9.83 7.14
CA ASP A 47 -1.27 -10.43 7.57
C ASP A 47 -2.35 -10.40 6.47
N ASP A 48 -3.57 -10.76 6.84
CA ASP A 48 -4.69 -10.83 5.91
C ASP A 48 -5.09 -9.46 5.35
N GLU A 49 -4.84 -8.37 6.08
CA GLU A 49 -5.08 -7.02 5.58
C GLU A 49 -4.10 -6.67 4.46
N VAL A 50 -2.81 -6.97 4.63
CA VAL A 50 -1.80 -6.77 3.57
C VAL A 50 -2.13 -7.60 2.34
N LYS A 51 -2.49 -8.88 2.53
CA LYS A 51 -2.86 -9.78 1.42
C LYS A 51 -4.14 -9.31 0.72
N HIS A 52 -5.12 -8.82 1.47
CA HIS A 52 -6.34 -8.25 0.92
C HIS A 52 -6.02 -7.07 -0.02
N TRP A 53 -5.21 -6.11 0.44
CA TRP A 53 -4.84 -4.95 -0.38
C TRP A 53 -3.98 -5.30 -1.59
N LEU A 54 -3.11 -6.32 -1.49
CA LEU A 54 -2.37 -6.86 -2.63
C LEU A 54 -3.34 -7.38 -3.70
N LYS A 55 -4.33 -8.17 -3.30
CA LYS A 55 -5.34 -8.71 -4.22
C LYS A 55 -6.16 -7.59 -4.86
N VAL A 56 -6.64 -6.64 -4.06
CA VAL A 56 -7.44 -5.51 -4.56
C VAL A 56 -6.65 -4.66 -5.56
N ALA A 57 -5.38 -4.37 -5.28
CA ALA A 57 -4.52 -3.63 -6.21
C ALA A 57 -4.31 -4.41 -7.52
N TYR A 58 -4.07 -5.73 -7.44
CA TYR A 58 -3.89 -6.59 -8.61
C TYR A 58 -5.16 -6.66 -9.47
N ASP A 59 -6.31 -6.95 -8.86
CA ASP A 59 -7.58 -7.08 -9.57
C ASP A 59 -7.97 -5.77 -10.27
N ARG A 60 -7.59 -4.61 -9.72
CA ARG A 60 -7.82 -3.29 -10.34
C ARG A 60 -6.90 -3.00 -11.54
N ASP A 61 -5.70 -3.57 -11.58
CA ASP A 61 -4.72 -3.39 -12.66
C ASP A 61 -5.01 -4.30 -13.87
N THR A 62 -5.80 -5.36 -13.67
CA THR A 62 -6.19 -6.29 -14.75
C THR A 62 -7.28 -5.78 -15.70
N LYS A 63 -7.69 -4.51 -15.59
CA LYS A 63 -8.72 -3.88 -16.43
C LYS A 63 -8.18 -2.74 -17.28
#